data_AF-S4GMP9-F1
#
_entry.id   AF-S4GMP9-F1
#
_cell.length_a   1.000
_cell.length_b   1.000
_cell.length_c   1.000
_cell.angle_alpha   90.00
_cell.angle_beta   90.00
_cell.angle_gamma   90.00
#
_symmetry.space_group_name_H-M   'P 1'
#
loop_
_entity.id
_entity.type
_entity.pdbx_description
1 polymer ?
#
loop_
_entity_poly.entity_id
_entity_poly.type
_entity_poly.pdbx_seq_one_letter_code
_entity_poly.pdbx_strand_id
1 'polypeptide(L)'
;MVDQSDQSKDPSLQDVQNVANSLNVNVSTGLSSDEASKRLAQFGPNVLASAPKTPAWKRFLEQFKDPLVYLLIAATIISAIAWFVERAQHGGESGGEVLPFDSIVIIVILIANAVLGYIQESRAQEAVEALAKMSAPQTSVLRDGRVMRIDTADVVPGDILVLGEGDAVSADARLIAAASLRVAEASLTGESVAVSKRPETLASPKSLADRTNMVFNGTAVTQGTGRAIVTSTGMKTQVGKIADMLSSAQEEATPLEKEMVRVSKVLGIAVCIIAAVVLASMWALEGFHTIEDVIDSLLLSVSLAVAAVPEGLAAILTVVLALGVQRMVKHHAVVKKLSSVETLGSASVICSDKTGTLTRNEMTVERVITPSGQVQLTGSGYKPEGRMVLLDSLDADLAVPPALATEVIGALGSGYLANDGDLHYNESSGAWQPVGDPTEVSLI
;
A
#
# COMPACT_ATOMS: atom_id res chain seq x y z
N MET A 1 23.36 18.21 17.65
CA MET A 1 23.49 19.65 17.37
C MET A 1 22.48 19.97 16.28
N VAL A 2 21.35 20.57 16.64
CA VAL A 2 20.28 20.94 15.69
C VAL A 2 20.77 22.16 14.92
N ASP A 3 20.82 22.04 13.61
CA ASP A 3 21.24 23.09 12.68
C ASP A 3 20.38 24.35 12.88
N GLN A 4 21.00 25.45 13.34
CA GLN A 4 20.31 26.71 13.64
C GLN A 4 19.82 27.44 12.37
N SER A 5 20.22 26.99 11.18
CA SER A 5 19.81 27.60 9.90
C SER A 5 18.38 27.24 9.47
N ASP A 6 17.80 26.16 9.99
CA ASP A 6 16.48 25.63 9.58
C ASP A 6 15.31 26.18 10.43
N GLN A 7 15.59 26.77 11.60
CA GLN A 7 14.54 27.31 12.48
C GLN A 7 13.79 28.50 11.88
N SER A 8 14.41 29.24 10.95
CA SER A 8 13.77 30.37 10.25
C SER A 8 12.66 29.96 9.28
N LYS A 9 12.57 28.66 8.93
CA LYS A 9 11.60 28.10 7.98
C LYS A 9 10.56 27.18 8.61
N ASP A 10 10.56 27.00 9.94
CA ASP A 10 9.55 26.15 10.59
C ASP A 10 8.16 26.79 10.45
N PRO A 11 7.22 26.15 9.73
CA PRO A 11 5.90 26.73 9.49
C PRO A 11 5.10 26.94 10.79
N SER A 12 5.44 26.21 11.87
CA SER A 12 4.77 26.35 13.17
C SER A 12 5.11 27.65 13.91
N LEU A 13 6.23 28.29 13.57
CA LEU A 13 6.70 29.56 14.15
C LEU A 13 6.32 30.78 13.31
N GLN A 14 5.72 30.55 12.14
CA GLN A 14 5.31 31.61 11.24
C GLN A 14 3.80 31.84 11.28
N ASP A 15 3.43 33.10 11.09
CA ASP A 15 2.05 33.48 10.85
C ASP A 15 1.53 32.87 9.54
N VAL A 16 0.24 32.53 9.51
CA VAL A 16 -0.42 31.90 8.37
C VAL A 16 -0.22 32.71 7.10
N GLN A 17 -0.27 34.05 7.18
CA GLN A 17 -0.10 34.90 6.01
C GLN A 17 1.33 34.84 5.46
N ASN A 18 2.34 34.71 6.32
CA ASN A 18 3.73 34.58 5.88
C ASN A 18 3.98 33.24 5.19
N VAL A 19 3.41 32.16 5.73
CA VAL A 19 3.46 30.83 5.10
C VAL A 19 2.77 30.88 3.73
N ALA A 20 1.57 31.46 3.65
CA ALA A 20 0.83 31.64 2.40
C ALA A 20 1.62 32.47 1.36
N ASN A 21 2.25 33.56 1.78
CA ASN A 21 3.08 34.40 0.91
C ASN A 21 4.33 33.66 0.42
N SER A 22 5.00 32.89 1.29
CA SER A 22 6.19 32.11 0.91
C SER A 22 5.88 31.00 -0.09
N LEU A 23 4.68 30.42 0.00
CA LEU A 23 4.16 29.41 -0.92
C LEU A 23 3.39 30.03 -2.10
N ASN A 24 3.31 31.37 -2.17
CA ASN A 24 2.59 32.15 -3.18
C ASN A 24 1.15 31.64 -3.42
N VAL A 25 0.39 31.45 -2.33
CA VAL A 25 -0.98 30.90 -2.31
C VAL A 25 -1.93 31.91 -1.71
N ASN A 26 -3.12 32.07 -2.30
CA ASN A 26 -4.20 32.81 -1.68
C ASN A 26 -5.05 31.87 -0.81
N VAL A 27 -5.15 32.19 0.48
CA VAL A 27 -5.85 31.39 1.49
C VAL A 27 -7.36 31.25 1.22
N SER A 28 -7.97 32.23 0.54
CA SER A 28 -9.40 32.25 0.27
C SER A 28 -9.81 31.47 -0.98
N THR A 29 -8.93 31.41 -1.99
CA THR A 29 -9.20 30.76 -3.28
C THR A 29 -8.43 29.47 -3.48
N GLY A 30 -7.37 29.23 -2.69
CA GLY A 30 -6.44 28.14 -2.92
C GLY A 30 -5.58 28.34 -4.18
N LEU A 31 -4.95 27.25 -4.61
CA LEU A 31 -4.16 27.19 -5.85
C LEU A 31 -5.06 27.15 -7.08
N SER A 32 -4.55 27.64 -8.21
CA SER A 32 -5.18 27.34 -9.51
C SER A 32 -4.82 25.92 -9.96
N SER A 33 -5.70 25.31 -10.76
CA SER A 33 -5.42 23.98 -11.33
C SER A 33 -4.10 23.93 -12.12
N ASP A 34 -3.79 24.99 -12.88
CA ASP A 34 -2.53 25.08 -13.66
C ASP A 34 -1.29 25.13 -12.76
N GLU A 35 -1.34 25.89 -11.67
CA GLU A 35 -0.23 26.01 -10.73
C GLU A 35 -0.05 24.71 -9.95
N ALA A 36 -1.14 24.05 -9.56
CA ALA A 36 -1.09 22.74 -8.94
C ALA A 36 -0.42 21.70 -9.85
N SER A 37 -0.76 21.67 -11.16
CA SER A 37 -0.10 20.78 -12.13
C SER A 37 1.40 21.08 -12.30
N LYS A 38 1.81 22.36 -12.33
CA LYS A 38 3.22 22.73 -12.38
C LYS A 38 3.98 22.28 -11.14
N ARG A 39 3.40 22.47 -9.96
CA ARG A 39 3.98 22.01 -8.69
C ARG A 39 4.04 20.50 -8.62
N LEU A 40 3.06 19.78 -9.14
CA LEU A 40 3.11 18.33 -9.21
C LEU A 40 4.29 17.85 -10.06
N ALA A 41 4.57 18.52 -11.18
CA ALA A 41 5.75 18.24 -12.01
C ALA A 41 7.07 18.58 -11.30
N GLN A 42 7.10 19.61 -10.44
CA GLN A 42 8.30 20.07 -9.74
C GLN A 42 8.60 19.27 -8.46
N PHE A 43 7.60 19.03 -7.63
CA PHE A 43 7.73 18.40 -6.32
C PHE A 43 7.50 16.89 -6.36
N GLY A 44 6.88 16.39 -7.44
CA GLY A 44 6.46 15.00 -7.55
C GLY A 44 5.15 14.71 -6.80
N PRO A 45 4.61 13.50 -6.95
CA PRO A 45 3.36 13.10 -6.30
C PRO A 45 3.52 12.93 -4.79
N ASN A 46 2.45 13.18 -4.03
CA ASN A 46 2.37 12.96 -2.59
C ASN A 46 2.22 11.47 -2.26
N VAL A 47 3.30 10.72 -2.50
CA VAL A 47 3.39 9.29 -2.21
C VAL A 47 4.70 9.04 -1.49
N LEU A 48 4.69 8.15 -0.50
CA LEU A 48 5.91 7.66 0.12
C LEU A 48 6.73 6.93 -0.93
N ALA A 49 8.04 7.17 -0.96
CA ALA A 49 8.93 6.52 -1.91
C ALA A 49 8.82 5.00 -1.73
N SER A 50 8.29 4.34 -2.75
CA SER A 50 8.33 2.89 -2.87
C SER A 50 9.62 2.51 -3.60
N ALA A 51 10.12 1.29 -3.37
CA ALA A 51 11.28 0.78 -4.09
C ALA A 51 11.12 1.04 -5.61
N PRO A 52 12.16 1.53 -6.30
CA PRO A 52 12.06 1.88 -7.71
C PRO A 52 11.56 0.67 -8.49
N LYS A 53 10.56 0.89 -9.36
CA LYS A 53 10.05 -0.17 -10.24
C LYS A 53 11.23 -0.77 -11.01
N THR A 54 11.32 -2.10 -11.05
CA THR A 54 12.31 -2.77 -11.88
C THR A 54 12.05 -2.37 -13.34
N PRO A 55 13.01 -1.75 -14.02
CA PRO A 55 12.78 -1.28 -15.38
C PRO A 55 12.53 -2.47 -16.30
N ALA A 56 11.71 -2.28 -17.35
CA ALA A 56 11.25 -3.36 -18.22
C ALA A 56 12.39 -4.23 -18.78
N TRP A 57 13.51 -3.61 -19.17
CA TRP A 57 14.70 -4.33 -19.66
C TRP A 57 15.36 -5.20 -18.58
N LYS A 58 15.33 -4.76 -17.31
CA LYS A 58 15.86 -5.53 -16.18
C LYS A 58 14.95 -6.70 -15.83
N ARG A 59 13.62 -6.49 -15.90
CA ARG A 59 12.63 -7.57 -15.76
C ARG A 59 12.78 -8.63 -16.85
N PHE A 60 13.05 -8.20 -18.07
CA PHE A 60 13.38 -9.13 -19.17
C PHE A 60 14.67 -9.90 -18.89
N LEU A 61 15.74 -9.24 -18.41
CA LEU A 61 16.98 -9.91 -18.01
C LEU A 61 16.80 -10.85 -16.80
N GLU A 62 15.84 -10.57 -15.92
CA GLU A 62 15.52 -11.45 -14.79
C GLU A 62 14.98 -12.82 -15.25
N GLN A 63 14.36 -12.90 -16.43
CA GLN A 63 13.97 -14.19 -17.04
C GLN A 63 15.18 -15.09 -17.35
N PHE A 64 16.38 -14.50 -17.52
CA PHE A 64 17.61 -15.25 -17.77
C PHE A 64 18.38 -15.64 -16.51
N LYS A 65 17.90 -15.25 -15.31
CA LYS A 65 18.57 -15.57 -14.05
C LYS A 65 18.28 -16.98 -13.53
N ASP A 66 17.47 -17.76 -14.24
CA ASP A 66 17.21 -19.14 -13.90
C ASP A 66 18.47 -20.00 -14.13
N PRO A 67 18.91 -20.80 -13.14
CA PRO A 67 20.03 -21.73 -13.29
C PRO A 67 19.96 -22.63 -14.54
N LEU A 68 18.77 -22.98 -14.98
CA LEU A 68 18.55 -23.83 -16.15
C LEU A 68 18.72 -23.06 -17.46
N VAL A 69 18.35 -21.77 -17.47
CA VAL A 69 18.67 -20.89 -18.60
C VAL A 69 20.18 -20.74 -18.74
N TYR A 70 20.93 -20.65 -17.62
CA TYR A 70 22.40 -20.67 -17.69
C TYR A 70 22.95 -21.97 -18.26
N LEU A 71 22.35 -23.13 -17.96
CA LEU A 71 22.76 -24.41 -18.53
C LEU A 71 22.52 -24.44 -20.04
N LEU A 72 21.37 -23.96 -20.51
CA LEU A 72 21.07 -23.85 -21.94
C LEU A 72 21.96 -22.85 -22.65
N ILE A 73 22.26 -21.71 -22.03
CA ILE A 73 23.22 -20.72 -22.56
C ILE A 73 24.60 -21.36 -22.66
N ALA A 74 25.05 -22.12 -21.65
CA ALA A 74 26.32 -22.83 -21.70
C ALA A 74 26.34 -23.86 -22.83
N ALA A 75 25.28 -24.66 -22.99
CA ALA A 75 25.14 -25.62 -24.09
C ALA A 75 25.15 -24.93 -25.47
N THR A 76 24.46 -23.80 -25.59
CA THR A 76 24.46 -22.95 -26.79
C THR A 76 25.87 -22.44 -27.12
N ILE A 77 26.60 -21.96 -26.12
CA ILE A 77 27.98 -21.48 -26.31
C ILE A 77 28.90 -22.62 -26.75
N ILE A 78 28.77 -23.80 -26.13
CA ILE A 78 29.57 -24.98 -26.47
C ILE A 78 29.28 -25.44 -27.90
N SER A 79 28.00 -25.54 -28.28
CA SER A 79 27.57 -25.88 -29.65
C SER A 79 28.07 -24.86 -30.68
N ALA A 80 27.98 -23.56 -30.38
CA ALA A 80 28.46 -22.51 -31.28
C ALA A 80 29.99 -22.52 -31.46
N ILE A 81 30.75 -22.76 -30.38
CA ILE A 81 32.22 -22.87 -30.43
C ILE A 81 32.62 -24.08 -31.25
N ALA A 82 31.96 -25.21 -31.04
CA ALA A 82 32.25 -26.43 -31.77
C ALA A 82 32.07 -26.27 -33.27
N TRP A 83 30.92 -25.72 -33.68
CA TRP A 83 30.65 -25.39 -35.07
C TRP A 83 31.71 -24.45 -35.65
N PHE A 84 32.17 -23.45 -34.87
CA PHE A 84 33.22 -22.54 -35.33
C PHE A 84 34.57 -23.24 -35.53
N VAL A 85 34.93 -24.17 -34.65
CA VAL A 85 36.16 -24.97 -34.74
C VAL A 85 36.10 -25.93 -35.94
N GLU A 86 34.98 -26.62 -36.11
CA GLU A 86 34.74 -27.54 -37.23
C GLU A 86 34.84 -26.79 -38.57
N ARG A 87 34.20 -25.62 -38.66
CA ARG A 87 34.28 -24.73 -39.85
C ARG A 87 35.69 -24.18 -40.10
N ALA A 88 36.49 -23.98 -39.06
CA ALA A 88 37.87 -23.51 -39.20
C ALA A 88 38.84 -24.62 -39.61
N GLN A 89 38.56 -25.87 -39.23
CA GLN A 89 39.39 -27.05 -39.52
C GLN A 89 39.05 -27.69 -40.88
N HIS A 90 37.77 -27.73 -41.24
CA HIS A 90 37.28 -28.19 -42.53
C HIS A 90 37.00 -26.96 -43.39
N GLY A 91 37.98 -26.52 -44.17
CA GLY A 91 37.95 -25.29 -44.97
C GLY A 91 36.84 -25.22 -46.03
N GLY A 92 35.59 -25.01 -45.61
CA GLY A 92 34.43 -24.66 -46.45
C GLY A 92 33.93 -25.73 -47.40
N GLU A 93 34.64 -26.84 -47.60
CA GLU A 93 34.29 -27.85 -48.59
C GLU A 93 33.99 -29.20 -47.93
N SER A 94 32.70 -29.53 -47.94
CA SER A 94 32.07 -30.83 -47.67
C SER A 94 31.67 -31.13 -46.23
N GLY A 95 30.41 -30.88 -45.89
CA GLY A 95 29.66 -31.68 -44.91
C GLY A 95 29.05 -30.94 -43.71
N GLY A 96 29.70 -29.89 -43.21
CA GLY A 96 29.22 -29.17 -42.03
C GLY A 96 27.99 -28.31 -42.30
N GLU A 97 27.05 -28.29 -41.37
CA GLU A 97 25.84 -27.45 -41.47
C GLU A 97 26.22 -25.97 -41.70
N VAL A 98 25.56 -25.31 -42.67
CA VAL A 98 25.89 -23.94 -43.12
C VAL A 98 25.78 -22.91 -41.98
N LEU A 99 24.94 -23.21 -40.99
CA LEU A 99 24.66 -22.45 -39.78
C LEU A 99 24.60 -23.41 -38.58
N PRO A 100 24.91 -22.96 -37.36
CA PRO A 100 24.75 -23.78 -36.15
C PRO A 100 23.26 -23.86 -35.78
N PHE A 101 22.51 -24.75 -36.45
CA PHE A 101 21.05 -24.80 -36.32
C PHE A 101 20.61 -25.09 -34.88
N ASP A 102 21.29 -25.99 -34.17
CA ASP A 102 20.97 -26.33 -32.77
C ASP A 102 21.09 -25.12 -31.84
N SER A 103 22.18 -24.37 -31.96
CA SER A 103 22.38 -23.14 -31.18
C SER A 103 21.30 -22.08 -31.50
N ILE A 104 20.95 -21.93 -32.78
CA ILE A 104 19.90 -20.98 -33.21
C ILE A 104 18.54 -21.39 -32.64
N VAL A 105 18.19 -22.68 -32.70
CA VAL A 105 16.91 -23.19 -32.18
C VAL A 105 16.82 -22.95 -30.67
N ILE A 106 17.88 -23.26 -29.91
CA ILE A 106 17.90 -23.03 -28.45
C ILE A 106 17.76 -21.54 -28.14
N ILE A 107 18.47 -20.66 -28.86
CA ILE A 107 18.35 -19.20 -28.68
C ILE A 107 16.93 -18.73 -28.98
N VAL A 108 16.30 -19.21 -30.05
CA VAL A 108 14.92 -18.85 -30.41
C VAL A 108 13.95 -19.29 -29.33
N ILE A 109 14.10 -20.50 -28.79
CA ILE A 109 13.27 -21.00 -27.68
C ILE A 109 13.47 -20.15 -26.42
N LEU A 110 14.72 -19.84 -26.04
CA LEU A 110 15.03 -19.00 -24.89
C LEU A 110 14.41 -17.60 -25.03
N ILE A 111 14.52 -16.98 -26.20
CA ILE A 111 13.92 -15.67 -26.47
C ILE A 111 12.39 -15.77 -26.44
N ALA A 112 11.80 -16.79 -27.06
CA ALA A 112 10.35 -16.99 -27.06
C ALA A 112 9.80 -17.18 -25.64
N ASN A 113 10.47 -17.98 -24.81
CA ASN A 113 10.11 -18.19 -23.41
C ASN A 113 10.24 -16.90 -22.60
N ALA A 114 11.34 -16.15 -22.76
CA ALA A 114 11.53 -14.86 -22.09
C ALA A 114 10.47 -13.83 -22.48
N VAL A 115 10.10 -13.76 -23.76
CA VAL A 115 9.05 -12.86 -24.27
C VAL A 115 7.67 -13.27 -23.75
N LEU A 116 7.32 -14.56 -23.80
CA LEU A 116 6.06 -15.06 -23.27
C LEU A 116 5.95 -14.82 -21.76
N GLY A 117 7.01 -15.13 -21.01
CA GLY A 117 7.10 -14.86 -19.57
C GLY A 117 6.92 -13.38 -19.26
N TYR A 118 7.65 -12.50 -19.95
CA TYR A 118 7.54 -11.05 -19.79
C TYR A 118 6.13 -10.52 -20.09
N ILE A 119 5.49 -10.99 -21.16
CA ILE A 119 4.12 -10.57 -21.51
C ILE A 119 3.11 -11.04 -20.45
N GLN A 120 3.22 -12.29 -19.99
CA GLN A 120 2.33 -12.85 -18.98
C GLN A 120 2.46 -12.11 -17.64
N GLU A 121 3.69 -11.86 -17.21
CA GLU A 121 3.98 -11.15 -15.96
C GLU A 121 3.53 -9.69 -16.01
N SER A 122 3.77 -9.00 -17.14
CA SER A 122 3.37 -7.60 -17.31
C SER A 122 1.86 -7.42 -17.29
N ARG A 123 1.13 -8.27 -18.01
CA ARG A 123 -0.35 -8.24 -18.03
C ARG A 123 -0.95 -8.47 -16.64
N ALA A 124 -0.39 -9.41 -15.88
CA ALA A 124 -0.85 -9.70 -14.52
C ALA A 124 -0.64 -8.49 -13.59
N GLN A 125 0.51 -7.83 -13.71
CA GLN A 125 0.85 -6.68 -12.87
C GLN A 125 0.04 -5.43 -13.23
N GLU A 126 -0.16 -5.15 -14.53
CA GLU A 126 -1.00 -4.03 -15.00
C GLU A 126 -2.43 -4.15 -14.48
N ALA A 127 -3.00 -5.36 -14.48
CA ALA A 127 -4.35 -5.60 -13.96
C ALA A 127 -4.47 -5.25 -12.47
N VAL A 128 -3.44 -5.58 -11.68
CA VAL A 128 -3.40 -5.26 -10.24
C VAL A 128 -3.16 -3.77 -10.00
N GLU A 129 -2.27 -3.13 -10.76
CA GLU A 129 -2.04 -1.69 -10.64
C GLU A 129 -3.30 -0.87 -10.97
N ALA A 130 -4.07 -1.27 -12.00
CA ALA A 130 -5.33 -0.63 -12.34
C ALA A 130 -6.35 -0.75 -11.21
N LEU A 131 -6.47 -1.93 -10.59
CA LEU A 131 -7.36 -2.14 -9.44
C LEU A 131 -6.94 -1.33 -8.22
N ALA A 132 -5.63 -1.20 -7.96
CA ALA A 132 -5.14 -0.37 -6.87
C ALA A 132 -5.48 1.12 -7.07
N LYS A 133 -5.43 1.61 -8.32
CA LYS A 133 -5.83 3.00 -8.65
C LYS A 133 -7.33 3.25 -8.43
N MET A 134 -8.19 2.26 -8.65
CA MET A 134 -9.63 2.39 -8.43
C MET A 134 -10.02 2.54 -6.95
N SER A 135 -9.11 2.26 -6.02
CA SER A 135 -9.31 2.42 -4.58
C SER A 135 -8.33 3.41 -3.96
N ALA A 136 -7.80 4.34 -4.76
CA ALA A 136 -6.91 5.36 -4.26
C ALA A 136 -7.63 6.27 -3.24
N PRO A 137 -6.99 6.62 -2.12
CA PRO A 137 -7.55 7.55 -1.15
C PRO A 137 -7.73 8.93 -1.80
N GLN A 138 -8.83 9.57 -1.45
CA GLN A 138 -9.24 10.87 -1.96
C GLN A 138 -9.19 11.92 -0.84
N THR A 139 -8.78 13.13 -1.19
CA THR A 139 -8.60 14.25 -0.27
C THR A 139 -9.38 15.46 -0.77
N SER A 140 -10.03 16.18 0.14
CA SER A 140 -10.72 17.43 -0.16
C SER A 140 -9.74 18.61 -0.13
N VAL A 141 -9.62 19.33 -1.24
CA VAL A 141 -8.78 20.53 -1.36
C VAL A 141 -9.57 21.71 -1.91
N LEU A 142 -9.15 22.93 -1.55
CA LEU A 142 -9.66 24.16 -2.15
C LEU A 142 -8.72 24.58 -3.30
N ARG A 143 -9.24 24.53 -4.54
CA ARG A 143 -8.56 25.01 -5.76
C ARG A 143 -9.53 25.84 -6.59
N ASP A 144 -9.04 26.87 -7.27
CA ASP A 144 -9.85 27.78 -8.10
C ASP A 144 -11.09 28.34 -7.37
N GLY A 145 -11.00 28.53 -6.05
CA GLY A 145 -12.09 29.00 -5.18
C GLY A 145 -13.18 27.97 -4.89
N ARG A 146 -13.00 26.70 -5.28
CA ARG A 146 -13.97 25.62 -5.08
C ARG A 146 -13.34 24.46 -4.32
N VAL A 147 -14.13 23.86 -3.42
CA VAL A 147 -13.73 22.61 -2.76
C VAL A 147 -13.95 21.47 -3.73
N MET A 148 -12.90 20.68 -3.96
CA MET A 148 -12.94 19.52 -4.85
C MET A 148 -12.21 18.34 -4.21
N ARG A 149 -12.68 17.12 -4.51
CA ARG A 149 -11.98 15.90 -4.14
C ARG A 149 -11.00 15.52 -5.24
N ILE A 150 -9.75 15.29 -4.84
CA ILE A 150 -8.65 14.85 -5.72
C ILE A 150 -8.01 13.61 -5.11
N ASP A 151 -7.25 12.87 -5.92
CA ASP A 151 -6.42 11.79 -5.38
C ASP A 151 -5.40 12.36 -4.38
N THR A 152 -5.21 11.68 -3.25
CA THR A 152 -4.23 12.09 -2.23
C THR A 152 -2.82 12.24 -2.81
N ALA A 153 -2.50 11.47 -3.87
CA ALA A 153 -1.24 11.53 -4.59
C ALA A 153 -1.02 12.85 -5.36
N ASP A 154 -2.09 13.57 -5.71
CA ASP A 154 -2.04 14.82 -6.47
C ASP A 154 -2.01 16.07 -5.58
N VAL A 155 -1.97 15.88 -4.25
CA VAL A 155 -1.80 16.96 -3.28
C VAL A 155 -0.37 17.51 -3.38
N VAL A 156 -0.22 18.82 -3.46
CA VAL A 156 1.08 19.50 -3.63
C VAL A 156 1.31 20.55 -2.54
N PRO A 157 2.57 20.95 -2.27
CA PRO A 157 2.86 22.05 -1.37
C PRO A 157 2.13 23.34 -1.78
N GLY A 158 1.42 23.95 -0.84
CA GLY A 158 0.56 25.11 -1.03
C GLY A 158 -0.92 24.80 -1.30
N ASP A 159 -1.32 23.54 -1.52
CA ASP A 159 -2.73 23.20 -1.50
C ASP A 159 -3.36 23.56 -0.16
N ILE A 160 -4.65 23.89 -0.17
CA ILE A 160 -5.42 24.13 1.04
C ILE A 160 -6.27 22.90 1.29
N LEU A 161 -5.90 22.12 2.29
CA LEU A 161 -6.68 20.99 2.79
C LEU A 161 -7.95 21.52 3.46
N VAL A 162 -9.07 20.88 3.13
CA VAL A 162 -10.32 21.04 3.85
C VAL A 162 -10.51 19.78 4.67
N LEU A 163 -10.39 19.92 5.98
CA LEU A 163 -10.42 18.83 6.94
C LEU A 163 -11.79 18.81 7.62
N GLY A 164 -12.49 17.69 7.47
CA GLY A 164 -13.67 17.37 8.26
C GLY A 164 -13.39 16.24 9.24
N GLU A 165 -14.37 15.97 10.08
CA GLU A 165 -14.33 14.84 10.99
C GLU A 165 -14.28 13.51 10.24
N GLY A 166 -13.47 12.58 10.73
CA GLY A 166 -13.24 11.29 10.09
C GLY A 166 -12.27 11.33 8.90
N ASP A 167 -11.88 12.52 8.44
CA ASP A 167 -10.90 12.64 7.36
C ASP A 167 -9.49 12.25 7.86
N ALA A 168 -8.78 11.50 7.01
CA ALA A 168 -7.35 11.29 7.19
C ALA A 168 -6.57 12.51 6.68
N VAL A 169 -5.65 13.00 7.50
CA VAL A 169 -4.75 14.09 7.12
C VAL A 169 -3.76 13.57 6.08
N SER A 170 -3.84 14.15 4.89
CA SER A 170 -3.22 13.61 3.67
C SER A 170 -1.78 14.10 3.43
N ALA A 171 -1.36 15.17 4.11
CA ALA A 171 -0.04 15.77 4.01
C ALA A 171 0.27 16.58 5.28
N ASP A 172 1.53 16.92 5.52
CA ASP A 172 1.88 17.82 6.62
C ASP A 172 1.47 19.25 6.24
N ALA A 173 0.73 19.92 7.11
CA ALA A 173 0.13 21.21 6.80
C ALA A 173 0.07 22.15 8.01
N ARG A 174 0.11 23.45 7.74
CA ARG A 174 -0.04 24.52 8.73
C ARG A 174 -1.51 24.93 8.82
N LEU A 175 -2.10 24.92 10.01
CA LEU A 175 -3.50 25.30 10.19
C LEU A 175 -3.74 26.78 9.92
N ILE A 176 -4.70 27.06 9.05
CA ILE A 176 -5.22 28.39 8.73
C ILE A 176 -6.35 28.74 9.69
N ALA A 177 -7.30 27.82 9.82
CA ALA A 177 -8.49 27.96 10.64
C ALA A 177 -8.85 26.61 11.23
N ALA A 178 -9.37 26.62 12.45
CA ALA A 178 -9.83 25.43 13.15
C ALA A 178 -11.08 25.79 13.96
N ALA A 179 -12.09 24.95 13.91
CA ALA A 179 -13.29 25.02 14.74
C ALA A 179 -13.42 23.70 15.49
N SER A 180 -13.17 23.73 16.80
CA SER A 180 -13.13 22.56 17.70
C SER A 180 -12.30 21.39 17.16
N LEU A 181 -11.27 21.68 16.36
CA LEU A 181 -10.50 20.65 15.67
C LEU A 181 -9.68 19.82 16.67
N ARG A 182 -9.90 18.51 16.67
CA ARG A 182 -9.08 17.53 17.39
C ARG A 182 -8.56 16.47 16.42
N VAL A 183 -7.31 16.09 16.61
CA VAL A 183 -6.62 15.14 15.75
C VAL A 183 -6.00 14.04 16.58
N ALA A 184 -6.23 12.79 16.20
CA ALA A 184 -5.55 11.63 16.77
C ALA A 184 -4.16 11.50 16.14
N GLU A 185 -3.12 11.75 16.94
CA GLU A 185 -1.72 11.75 16.52
C GLU A 185 -0.94 10.52 17.01
N ALA A 186 -1.64 9.51 17.55
CA ALA A 186 -1.06 8.30 18.12
C ALA A 186 -0.07 7.59 17.18
N SER A 187 -0.31 7.63 15.87
CA SER A 187 0.55 7.05 14.83
C SER A 187 1.95 7.68 14.78
N LEU A 188 2.12 8.90 15.30
CA LEU A 188 3.38 9.66 15.29
C LEU A 188 3.94 9.90 16.70
N THR A 189 3.07 10.07 17.69
CA THR A 189 3.46 10.43 19.07
C THR A 189 3.40 9.24 20.03
N GLY A 190 2.65 8.19 19.69
CA GLY A 190 2.32 7.10 20.60
C GLY A 190 1.27 7.45 21.66
N GLU A 191 0.77 8.68 21.68
CA GLU A 191 -0.24 9.14 22.64
C GLU A 191 -1.64 8.98 22.06
N SER A 192 -2.49 8.21 22.75
CA SER A 192 -3.84 7.87 22.27
C SER A 192 -4.88 8.98 22.45
N VAL A 193 -4.56 10.05 23.20
CA VAL A 193 -5.49 11.15 23.46
C VAL A 193 -5.45 12.13 22.28
N ALA A 194 -6.62 12.47 21.74
CA ALA A 194 -6.71 13.42 20.64
C ALA A 194 -6.24 14.82 21.07
N VAL A 195 -5.41 15.44 20.24
CA VAL A 195 -4.80 16.74 20.51
C VAL A 195 -5.69 17.85 19.95
N SER A 196 -6.04 18.84 20.79
CA SER A 196 -6.76 20.02 20.34
C SER A 196 -5.84 20.93 19.52
N LYS A 197 -6.29 21.27 18.32
CA LYS A 197 -5.53 22.05 17.36
C LYS A 197 -6.02 23.48 17.30
N ARG A 198 -5.10 24.43 17.15
CA ARG A 198 -5.41 25.86 17.10
C ARG A 198 -4.52 26.60 16.09
N PRO A 199 -5.04 27.59 15.36
CA PRO A 199 -4.30 28.20 14.25
C PRO A 199 -3.21 29.18 14.71
N GLU A 200 -3.15 29.57 15.98
CA GLU A 200 -2.20 30.59 16.45
C GLU A 200 -0.74 30.13 16.28
N THR A 201 0.13 31.11 16.03
CA THR A 201 1.56 30.88 15.86
C THR A 201 2.22 30.51 17.19
N LEU A 202 3.12 29.53 17.17
CA LEU A 202 3.86 29.13 18.37
C LEU A 202 4.99 30.12 18.67
N ALA A 203 5.17 30.45 19.94
CA ALA A 203 6.22 31.38 20.38
C ALA A 203 7.64 30.79 20.35
N SER A 204 7.76 29.46 20.40
CA SER A 204 9.04 28.75 20.41
C SER A 204 8.92 27.39 19.73
N PRO A 205 10.02 26.81 19.23
CA PRO A 205 10.03 25.45 18.70
C PRO A 205 9.52 24.48 19.77
N LYS A 206 8.63 23.56 19.38
CA LYS A 206 8.13 22.51 20.26
C LYS A 206 8.29 21.12 19.65
N SER A 207 8.14 20.10 20.50
CA SER A 207 8.06 18.69 20.11
C SER A 207 6.90 18.47 19.13
N LEU A 208 6.90 17.34 18.41
CA LEU A 208 5.87 17.05 17.41
C LEU A 208 4.46 17.05 18.01
N ALA A 209 4.29 16.42 19.17
CA ALA A 209 3.02 16.36 19.90
C ALA A 209 2.50 17.74 20.34
N ASP A 210 3.41 18.65 20.65
CA ASP A 210 3.07 20.00 21.15
C ASP A 210 2.80 21.02 20.04
N ARG A 211 2.97 20.63 18.76
CA ARG A 211 2.73 21.52 17.60
C ARG A 211 1.23 21.59 17.29
N THR A 212 0.48 22.25 18.19
CA THR A 212 -0.99 22.40 18.10
C THR A 212 -1.48 23.12 16.84
N ASN A 213 -0.59 23.80 16.12
CA ASN A 213 -0.92 24.61 14.95
C ASN A 213 -0.55 23.97 13.60
N MET A 214 -0.06 22.73 13.63
CA MET A 214 0.26 21.90 12.48
C MET A 214 -0.62 20.65 12.47
N VAL A 215 -0.91 20.09 11.31
CA VAL A 215 -1.47 18.73 11.18
C VAL A 215 -0.50 17.88 10.37
N PHE A 216 -0.47 16.57 10.61
CA PHE A 216 0.56 15.69 10.06
C PHE A 216 -0.04 14.57 9.22
N ASN A 217 0.66 14.19 8.15
CA ASN A 217 0.26 13.07 7.31
C ASN A 217 0.06 11.80 8.17
N GLY A 218 -0.97 11.00 7.87
CA GLY A 218 -1.22 9.72 8.54
C GLY A 218 -1.89 9.83 9.91
N THR A 219 -2.25 11.06 10.32
CA THR A 219 -3.12 11.31 11.47
C THR A 219 -4.58 11.43 11.02
N ALA A 220 -5.53 11.31 11.95
CA ALA A 220 -6.96 11.36 11.64
C ALA A 220 -7.68 12.42 12.45
N VAL A 221 -8.59 13.15 11.81
CA VAL A 221 -9.43 14.14 12.50
C VAL A 221 -10.50 13.40 13.28
N THR A 222 -10.50 13.59 14.60
CA THR A 222 -11.48 12.95 15.50
C THR A 222 -12.69 13.83 15.75
N GLN A 223 -12.54 15.15 15.63
CA GLN A 223 -13.60 16.11 15.92
C GLN A 223 -13.33 17.42 15.16
N GLY A 224 -14.40 18.07 14.70
CA GLY A 224 -14.37 19.46 14.25
C GLY A 224 -13.92 19.63 12.80
N THR A 225 -13.73 20.88 12.40
CA THR A 225 -13.34 21.23 11.03
C THR A 225 -12.11 22.12 11.01
N GLY A 226 -11.34 22.01 9.92
CA GLY A 226 -10.11 22.76 9.75
C GLY A 226 -9.82 23.10 8.30
N ARG A 227 -9.08 24.18 8.11
CA ARG A 227 -8.38 24.47 6.85
C ARG A 227 -6.90 24.53 7.13
N ALA A 228 -6.09 23.87 6.30
CA ALA A 228 -4.65 23.85 6.49
C ALA A 228 -3.92 24.01 5.16
N ILE A 229 -2.86 24.81 5.13
CA ILE A 229 -1.99 24.94 3.95
C ILE A 229 -0.91 23.87 3.97
N VAL A 230 -0.82 23.07 2.93
CA VAL A 230 0.17 22.00 2.80
C VAL A 230 1.57 22.59 2.75
N THR A 231 2.44 22.13 3.64
CA THR A 231 3.84 22.58 3.73
C THR A 231 4.78 21.52 3.19
N SER A 232 4.49 20.24 3.43
CA SER A 232 5.31 19.12 2.98
C SER A 232 4.44 17.95 2.49
N THR A 233 4.90 17.29 1.43
CA THR A 233 4.27 16.11 0.82
C THR A 233 5.28 14.96 0.68
N GLY A 234 4.78 13.73 0.52
CA GLY A 234 5.58 12.53 0.29
C GLY A 234 6.66 12.31 1.35
N MET A 235 7.89 12.04 0.90
CA MET A 235 9.05 11.78 1.79
C MET A 235 9.46 12.95 2.69
N LYS A 236 9.00 14.18 2.41
CA LYS A 236 9.31 15.36 3.24
C LYS A 236 8.41 15.50 4.47
N THR A 237 7.34 14.71 4.55
CA THR A 237 6.44 14.66 5.72
C THR A 237 7.10 13.98 6.93
N GLN A 238 6.53 14.11 8.12
CA GLN A 238 7.03 13.37 9.31
C GLN A 238 6.95 11.85 9.11
N VAL A 239 5.83 11.35 8.56
CA VAL A 239 5.71 9.94 8.17
C VAL A 239 6.74 9.57 7.11
N GLY A 240 7.01 10.46 6.14
CA GLY A 240 8.05 10.28 5.13
C GLY A 240 9.45 10.11 5.72
N LYS A 241 9.80 10.92 6.73
CA LYS A 241 11.06 10.81 7.46
C LYS A 241 11.16 9.49 8.23
N ILE A 242 10.06 9.06 8.86
CA ILE A 242 9.99 7.74 9.52
C ILE A 242 10.18 6.62 8.50
N ALA A 243 9.50 6.70 7.35
CA ALA A 243 9.63 5.73 6.28
C ALA A 243 11.06 5.67 5.73
N ASP A 244 11.75 6.81 5.60
CA ASP A 244 13.16 6.87 5.19
C ASP A 244 14.06 6.13 6.19
N MET A 245 13.87 6.37 7.49
CA MET A 245 14.58 5.68 8.57
C MET A 245 14.30 4.16 8.58
N LEU A 246 13.10 3.74 8.18
CA LEU A 246 12.72 2.33 8.10
C LEU A 246 13.13 1.67 6.77
N SER A 247 13.36 2.46 5.71
CA SER A 247 13.68 1.96 4.37
C SER A 247 15.02 1.22 4.30
N SER A 248 15.87 1.34 5.32
CA SER A 248 17.07 0.52 5.50
C SER A 248 16.79 -0.92 5.95
N ALA A 249 15.55 -1.24 6.36
CA ALA A 249 15.14 -2.61 6.65
C ALA A 249 14.97 -3.37 5.34
N GLN A 250 15.82 -4.38 5.11
CA GLN A 250 15.75 -5.21 3.92
C GLN A 250 14.42 -5.96 3.87
N GLU A 251 13.72 -5.88 2.74
CA GLU A 251 12.57 -6.75 2.48
C GLU A 251 13.04 -8.21 2.44
N GLU A 252 12.52 -9.02 3.36
CA GLU A 252 12.73 -10.46 3.31
C GLU A 252 11.91 -11.09 2.18
N ALA A 253 12.50 -12.07 1.51
CA ALA A 253 11.78 -12.90 0.54
C ALA A 253 10.59 -13.61 1.20
N THR A 254 9.48 -13.73 0.48
CA THR A 254 8.28 -14.39 0.99
C THR A 254 8.49 -15.90 1.19
N PRO A 255 7.67 -16.58 2.01
CA PRO A 255 7.77 -18.03 2.17
C PRO A 255 7.70 -18.78 0.83
N LEU A 256 6.79 -18.41 -0.07
CA LEU A 256 6.69 -18.97 -1.42
C LEU A 256 7.93 -18.68 -2.27
N GLU A 257 8.51 -17.47 -2.21
CA GLU A 257 9.76 -17.16 -2.91
C GLU A 257 10.93 -18.03 -2.39
N LYS A 258 11.01 -18.21 -1.06
CA LYS A 258 12.02 -19.08 -0.42
C LYS A 258 11.85 -20.54 -0.86
N GLU A 259 10.62 -21.04 -0.93
CA GLU A 259 10.33 -22.40 -1.42
C GLU A 259 10.59 -22.54 -2.92
N MET A 260 10.27 -21.53 -3.73
CA MET A 260 10.59 -21.53 -5.17
C MET A 260 12.09 -21.62 -5.40
N VAL A 261 12.89 -20.83 -4.69
CA VAL A 261 14.36 -20.92 -4.77
C VAL A 261 14.84 -22.32 -4.36
N ARG A 262 14.22 -22.93 -3.34
CA ARG A 262 14.55 -24.31 -2.93
C ARG A 262 14.21 -25.32 -4.03
N VAL A 263 13.00 -25.25 -4.60
CA VAL A 263 12.54 -26.15 -5.67
C VAL A 263 13.42 -25.98 -6.92
N SER A 264 13.69 -24.76 -7.35
CA SER A 264 14.61 -24.48 -8.48
C SER A 264 16.00 -25.05 -8.22
N LYS A 265 16.51 -24.96 -6.99
CA LYS A 265 17.81 -25.55 -6.63
C LYS A 265 17.79 -27.08 -6.65
N VAL A 266 16.75 -27.71 -6.11
CA VAL A 266 16.60 -29.17 -6.11
C VAL A 266 16.47 -29.69 -7.54
N LEU A 267 15.62 -29.05 -8.35
CA LEU A 267 15.41 -29.42 -9.74
C LEU A 267 16.67 -29.20 -10.58
N GLY A 268 17.38 -28.08 -10.39
CA GLY A 268 18.66 -27.82 -11.04
C GLY A 268 19.71 -28.89 -10.70
N ILE A 269 19.80 -29.31 -9.44
CA ILE A 269 20.69 -30.42 -9.03
C ILE A 269 20.25 -31.73 -9.70
N ALA A 270 18.96 -32.04 -9.71
CA ALA A 270 18.43 -33.25 -10.34
C ALA A 270 18.72 -33.29 -11.85
N VAL A 271 18.51 -32.15 -12.55
CA VAL A 271 18.84 -31.97 -13.97
C VAL A 271 20.32 -32.22 -14.23
N CYS A 272 21.22 -31.64 -13.43
CA CYS A 272 22.65 -31.88 -13.56
C CYS A 272 23.02 -33.36 -13.34
N ILE A 273 22.38 -34.04 -12.38
CA ILE A 273 22.62 -35.48 -12.13
C ILE A 273 22.13 -36.31 -13.31
N ILE A 274 20.90 -36.08 -13.78
CA ILE A 274 20.35 -36.78 -14.96
C ILE A 274 21.26 -36.56 -16.15
N ALA A 275 21.67 -35.32 -16.38
CA ALA A 275 22.52 -34.99 -17.51
C ALA A 275 23.88 -35.71 -17.45
N ALA A 276 24.50 -35.74 -16.26
CA ALA A 276 25.75 -36.46 -16.04
C ALA A 276 25.60 -37.98 -16.21
N VAL A 277 24.48 -38.56 -15.75
CA VAL A 277 24.18 -39.99 -15.90
C VAL A 277 23.97 -40.35 -17.37
N VAL A 278 23.21 -39.55 -18.12
CA VAL A 278 23.00 -39.75 -19.56
C VAL A 278 24.33 -39.68 -20.30
N LEU A 279 25.14 -38.65 -20.05
CA LEU A 279 26.47 -38.51 -20.64
C LEU A 279 27.38 -39.70 -20.32
N ALA A 280 27.43 -40.14 -19.05
CA ALA A 280 28.21 -41.29 -18.64
C ALA A 280 27.73 -42.59 -19.31
N SER A 281 26.41 -42.74 -19.50
CA SER A 281 25.83 -43.91 -20.17
C SER A 281 26.14 -43.93 -21.67
N MET A 282 26.08 -42.79 -22.36
CA MET A 282 26.45 -42.67 -23.77
C MET A 282 27.94 -42.92 -23.95
N TRP A 283 28.77 -42.34 -23.07
CA TRP A 283 30.20 -42.62 -23.05
C TRP A 283 30.52 -44.11 -22.87
N ALA A 284 29.80 -44.81 -22.00
CA ALA A 284 30.02 -46.23 -21.75
C ALA A 284 29.56 -47.16 -22.88
N LEU A 285 28.56 -46.76 -23.68
CA LEU A 285 28.00 -47.56 -24.77
C LEU A 285 28.71 -47.32 -26.10
N GLU A 286 28.91 -46.06 -26.48
CA GLU A 286 29.41 -45.66 -27.79
C GLU A 286 30.86 -45.17 -27.77
N GLY A 287 31.32 -44.66 -26.63
CA GLY A 287 32.63 -44.00 -26.50
C GLY A 287 32.66 -42.63 -27.18
N PHE A 288 33.38 -41.67 -26.61
CA PHE A 288 33.56 -40.36 -27.23
C PHE A 288 34.78 -40.41 -28.16
N HIS A 289 34.54 -40.55 -29.46
CA HIS A 289 35.58 -40.68 -30.47
C HIS A 289 35.90 -39.35 -31.15
N THR A 290 34.92 -38.46 -31.26
CA THR A 290 35.07 -37.09 -31.78
C THR A 290 34.55 -36.05 -30.79
N ILE A 291 34.91 -34.78 -31.02
CA ILE A 291 34.38 -33.66 -30.24
C ILE A 291 32.86 -33.49 -30.52
N GLU A 292 32.41 -33.74 -31.75
CA GLU A 292 30.99 -33.75 -32.14
C GLU A 292 30.17 -34.73 -31.30
N ASP A 293 30.64 -35.97 -31.11
CA ASP A 293 29.93 -36.96 -30.27
C ASP A 293 29.72 -36.47 -28.83
N VAL A 294 30.68 -35.71 -28.29
CA VAL A 294 30.60 -35.12 -26.94
C VAL A 294 29.56 -34.00 -26.90
N ILE A 295 29.46 -33.22 -27.97
CA ILE A 295 28.53 -32.09 -28.04
C ILE A 295 27.11 -32.58 -28.27
N ASP A 296 26.91 -33.54 -29.18
CA ASP A 296 25.60 -34.12 -29.47
C ASP A 296 25.05 -34.84 -28.23
N SER A 297 25.89 -35.61 -27.54
CA SER A 297 25.51 -36.25 -26.28
C SER A 297 25.22 -35.24 -25.17
N LEU A 298 25.95 -34.12 -25.10
CA LEU A 298 25.68 -33.02 -24.17
C LEU A 298 24.37 -32.31 -24.49
N LEU A 299 24.12 -32.00 -25.76
CA LEU A 299 22.91 -31.36 -26.24
C LEU A 299 21.69 -32.24 -25.99
N LEU A 300 21.78 -33.54 -26.31
CA LEU A 300 20.73 -34.52 -26.04
C LEU A 300 20.44 -34.61 -24.54
N SER A 301 21.49 -34.72 -23.74
CA SER A 301 21.44 -34.85 -22.28
C SER A 301 20.80 -33.62 -21.61
N VAL A 302 21.24 -32.42 -21.99
CA VAL A 302 20.67 -31.16 -21.48
C VAL A 302 19.25 -30.96 -21.98
N SER A 303 18.95 -31.25 -23.26
CA SER A 303 17.60 -31.12 -23.82
C SER A 303 16.60 -32.05 -23.13
N LEU A 304 16.99 -33.30 -22.87
CA LEU A 304 16.17 -34.26 -22.14
C LEU A 304 15.94 -33.83 -20.70
N ALA A 305 16.96 -33.29 -20.03
CA ALA A 305 16.84 -32.85 -18.65
C ALA A 305 15.99 -31.57 -18.52
N VAL A 306 16.08 -30.64 -19.47
CA VAL A 306 15.26 -29.42 -19.54
C VAL A 306 13.79 -29.76 -19.81
N ALA A 307 13.49 -30.78 -20.61
CA ALA A 307 12.11 -31.22 -20.85
C ALA A 307 11.34 -31.64 -19.57
N ALA A 308 12.06 -31.96 -18.48
CA ALA A 308 11.47 -32.29 -17.18
C ALA A 308 11.18 -31.06 -16.29
N VAL A 309 11.54 -29.85 -16.75
CA VAL A 309 11.43 -28.62 -15.96
C VAL A 309 10.07 -27.96 -16.17
N PRO A 310 9.34 -27.59 -15.10
CA PRO A 310 8.11 -26.83 -15.21
C PRO A 310 8.42 -25.35 -15.39
N GLU A 311 8.86 -24.97 -16.59
CA GLU A 311 9.25 -23.60 -16.97
C GLU A 311 8.11 -22.58 -16.78
N GLY A 312 6.85 -23.06 -16.87
CA GLY A 312 5.66 -22.24 -16.64
C GLY A 312 5.35 -21.96 -15.16
N LEU A 313 6.08 -22.53 -14.20
CA LEU A 313 5.72 -22.46 -12.78
C LEU A 313 5.70 -21.02 -12.25
N ALA A 314 6.73 -20.23 -12.57
CA ALA A 314 6.82 -18.83 -12.15
C ALA A 314 5.66 -18.00 -12.71
N ALA A 315 5.36 -18.15 -14.00
CA ALA A 315 4.27 -17.45 -14.65
C ALA A 315 2.89 -17.86 -14.10
N ILE A 316 2.67 -19.16 -13.87
CA ILE A 316 1.43 -19.67 -13.27
C ILE A 316 1.24 -19.07 -11.87
N LEU A 317 2.29 -19.00 -11.05
CA LEU A 317 2.21 -18.40 -9.72
C LEU A 317 1.82 -16.93 -9.79
N THR A 318 2.44 -16.15 -10.68
CA THR A 318 2.08 -14.73 -10.87
C THR A 318 0.61 -14.58 -11.26
N VAL A 319 0.12 -15.40 -12.18
CA VAL A 319 -1.29 -15.39 -12.61
C VAL A 319 -2.22 -15.78 -11.46
N VAL A 320 -1.89 -16.82 -10.69
CA VAL A 320 -2.68 -17.28 -9.54
C VAL A 320 -2.74 -16.20 -8.45
N LEU A 321 -1.62 -15.55 -8.13
CA LEU A 321 -1.55 -14.45 -7.18
C LEU A 321 -2.38 -13.25 -7.66
N ALA A 322 -2.30 -12.91 -8.95
CA ALA A 322 -3.10 -11.81 -9.53
C ALA A 322 -4.61 -12.10 -9.46
N LEU A 323 -5.03 -13.34 -9.74
CA LEU A 323 -6.42 -13.77 -9.54
C LEU A 323 -6.82 -13.72 -8.06
N GLY A 324 -5.90 -14.03 -7.14
CA GLY A 324 -6.08 -13.86 -5.70
C GLY A 324 -6.32 -12.41 -5.29
N VAL A 325 -5.51 -11.47 -5.81
CA VAL A 325 -5.73 -10.03 -5.61
C VAL A 325 -7.09 -9.60 -6.14
N GLN A 326 -7.47 -10.02 -7.34
CA GLN A 326 -8.79 -9.70 -7.92
C GLN A 326 -9.94 -10.18 -7.04
N ARG A 327 -9.82 -11.35 -6.41
CA ARG A 327 -10.83 -11.85 -5.47
C ARG A 327 -10.86 -11.02 -4.20
N MET A 328 -9.71 -10.63 -3.64
CA MET A 328 -9.65 -9.81 -2.43
C MET A 328 -10.23 -8.42 -2.62
N VAL A 329 -10.03 -7.79 -3.77
CA VAL A 329 -10.63 -6.48 -4.08
C VAL A 329 -12.17 -6.53 -4.05
N LYS A 330 -12.77 -7.65 -4.50
CA LYS A 330 -14.23 -7.86 -4.39
C LYS A 330 -14.73 -7.96 -2.94
N HIS A 331 -13.83 -8.23 -2.01
CA HIS A 331 -14.08 -8.24 -0.56
C HIS A 331 -13.54 -6.98 0.12
N HIS A 332 -13.38 -5.87 -0.61
CA HIS A 332 -12.89 -4.58 -0.10
C HIS A 332 -11.45 -4.60 0.45
N ALA A 333 -10.64 -5.59 0.05
CA ALA A 333 -9.22 -5.67 0.42
C ALA A 333 -8.32 -5.31 -0.78
N VAL A 334 -7.67 -4.15 -0.71
CA VAL A 334 -6.81 -3.61 -1.77
C VAL A 334 -5.37 -4.03 -1.54
N VAL A 335 -4.83 -4.87 -2.42
CA VAL A 335 -3.45 -5.37 -2.31
C VAL A 335 -2.52 -4.64 -3.26
N LYS A 336 -1.44 -4.07 -2.72
CA LYS A 336 -0.44 -3.27 -3.47
C LYS A 336 0.68 -4.10 -4.09
N LYS A 337 1.02 -5.25 -3.51
CA LYS A 337 2.07 -6.17 -4.00
C LYS A 337 1.49 -7.58 -4.13
N LEU A 338 1.74 -8.24 -5.28
CA LEU A 338 1.23 -9.59 -5.55
C LEU A 338 1.63 -10.61 -4.46
N SER A 339 2.87 -10.52 -3.98
CA SER A 339 3.42 -11.42 -2.97
C SER A 339 2.72 -11.28 -1.60
N SER A 340 2.12 -10.13 -1.30
CA SER A 340 1.40 -9.91 -0.03
C SER A 340 0.16 -10.79 0.14
N VAL A 341 -0.43 -11.29 -0.96
CA VAL A 341 -1.57 -12.23 -0.88
C VAL A 341 -1.17 -13.50 -0.14
N GLU A 342 0.00 -14.02 -0.47
CA GLU A 342 0.53 -15.24 0.13
C GLU A 342 0.98 -15.00 1.57
N THR A 343 1.69 -13.90 1.79
CA THR A 343 2.19 -13.56 3.13
C THR A 343 1.04 -13.37 4.12
N LEU A 344 -0.07 -12.74 3.71
CA LEU A 344 -1.28 -12.62 4.52
C LEU A 344 -1.88 -13.99 4.89
N GLY A 345 -1.86 -14.95 3.96
CA GLY A 345 -2.30 -16.33 4.22
C GLY A 345 -1.41 -17.08 5.22
N SER A 346 -0.14 -16.67 5.35
CA SER A 346 0.82 -17.23 6.31
C SER A 346 0.88 -16.48 7.65
N ALA A 347 0.07 -15.43 7.83
CA ALA A 347 0.10 -14.62 9.04
C ALA A 347 -0.33 -15.43 10.27
N SER A 348 0.55 -15.51 11.27
CA SER A 348 0.28 -16.17 12.56
C SER A 348 -0.19 -15.20 13.65
N VAL A 349 0.08 -13.91 13.48
CA VAL A 349 -0.28 -12.85 14.42
C VAL A 349 -0.89 -11.70 13.63
N ILE A 350 -2.07 -11.24 14.05
CA ILE A 350 -2.72 -10.04 13.52
C ILE A 350 -2.66 -8.96 14.60
N CYS A 351 -1.83 -7.95 14.37
CA CYS A 351 -1.82 -6.73 15.17
C CYS A 351 -2.80 -5.74 14.53
N SER A 352 -3.97 -5.56 15.13
CA SER A 352 -4.99 -4.61 14.67
C SER A 352 -5.05 -3.41 15.59
N ASP A 353 -5.24 -2.22 15.01
CA ASP A 353 -5.68 -1.07 15.78
C ASP A 353 -7.13 -1.29 16.25
N LYS A 354 -7.54 -0.62 17.32
CA LYS A 354 -8.89 -0.74 17.91
C LYS A 354 -9.88 0.17 17.19
N THR A 355 -9.64 1.47 17.27
CA THR A 355 -10.63 2.48 16.88
C THR A 355 -10.70 2.57 15.35
N GLY A 356 -11.90 2.42 14.77
CA GLY A 356 -12.09 2.47 13.32
C GLY A 356 -11.63 1.22 12.56
N THR A 357 -11.10 0.20 13.24
CA THR A 357 -10.80 -1.12 12.65
C THR A 357 -11.59 -2.24 13.36
N LEU A 358 -11.40 -2.40 14.67
CA LEU A 358 -12.21 -3.36 15.46
C LEU A 358 -13.56 -2.76 15.88
N THR A 359 -13.62 -1.44 16.05
CA THR A 359 -14.84 -0.71 16.36
C THR A 359 -15.31 0.09 15.16
N ARG A 360 -16.62 0.33 15.06
CA ARG A 360 -17.23 1.13 13.98
C ARG A 360 -16.90 2.63 14.07
N ASN A 361 -16.19 3.04 15.12
CA ASN A 361 -15.98 4.44 15.47
C ASN A 361 -17.31 5.24 15.56
N GLU A 362 -18.40 4.55 15.89
CA GLU A 362 -19.69 5.14 16.21
C GLU A 362 -19.83 5.07 17.73
N MET A 363 -19.74 6.22 18.40
CA MET A 363 -19.94 6.25 19.85
C MET A 363 -21.42 6.06 20.15
N THR A 364 -21.76 5.27 21.16
CA THR A 364 -23.14 4.97 21.52
C THR A 364 -23.27 4.94 23.03
N VAL A 365 -24.25 5.66 23.57
CA VAL A 365 -24.57 5.59 24.99
C VAL A 365 -25.24 4.25 25.25
N GLU A 366 -24.57 3.36 25.98
CA GLU A 366 -25.13 2.05 26.31
C GLU A 366 -25.88 2.04 27.65
N ARG A 367 -25.47 2.88 28.60
CA ARG A 367 -25.98 2.85 29.97
C ARG A 367 -26.11 4.24 30.56
N VAL A 368 -27.23 4.48 31.23
CA VAL A 368 -27.51 5.71 31.99
C VAL A 368 -27.79 5.33 33.44
N ILE A 369 -27.06 5.96 34.36
CA ILE A 369 -27.17 5.73 35.80
C ILE A 369 -27.74 6.99 36.44
N THR A 370 -28.78 6.81 37.25
CA THR A 370 -29.51 7.87 37.94
C THR A 370 -29.69 7.48 39.42
N PRO A 371 -30.08 8.42 40.31
CA PRO A 371 -30.37 8.08 41.70
C PRO A 371 -31.45 6.99 41.87
N SER A 372 -32.44 6.94 40.98
CA SER A 372 -33.51 5.93 41.02
C SER A 372 -33.12 4.56 40.45
N GLY A 373 -31.93 4.43 39.83
CA GLY A 373 -31.46 3.17 39.26
C GLY A 373 -30.70 3.35 37.94
N GLN A 374 -30.49 2.25 37.22
CA GLN A 374 -29.75 2.23 35.95
C GLN A 374 -30.59 1.59 34.84
N VAL A 375 -30.43 2.10 33.63
CA VAL A 375 -31.05 1.55 32.42
C VAL A 375 -29.99 1.29 31.36
N GLN A 376 -30.24 0.27 30.54
CA GLN A 376 -29.50 0.00 29.31
C GLN A 376 -30.28 0.59 28.14
N LEU A 377 -29.58 1.29 27.25
CA LEU A 377 -30.12 1.69 25.97
C LEU A 377 -29.77 0.62 24.95
N THR A 378 -30.77 0.10 24.26
CA THR A 378 -30.53 -0.78 23.10
C THR A 378 -30.39 0.05 21.84
N GLY A 379 -29.69 -0.48 20.84
CA GLY A 379 -29.36 0.25 19.61
C GLY A 379 -27.86 0.39 19.50
N SER A 380 -27.34 0.46 18.27
CA SER A 380 -25.91 0.60 18.02
C SER A 380 -25.70 1.58 16.89
N GLY A 381 -24.71 2.47 17.04
CA GLY A 381 -24.45 3.52 16.09
C GLY A 381 -25.45 4.66 16.17
N TYR A 382 -25.54 5.46 15.11
CA TYR A 382 -26.32 6.70 15.13
C TYR A 382 -27.75 6.55 14.58
N LYS A 383 -28.28 5.33 14.47
CA LYS A 383 -29.70 5.17 14.14
C LYS A 383 -30.52 5.45 15.41
N PRO A 384 -31.52 6.34 15.38
CA PRO A 384 -32.38 6.62 16.52
C PRO A 384 -33.44 5.52 16.71
N GLU A 385 -32.98 4.27 16.74
CA GLU A 385 -33.78 3.06 16.91
C GLU A 385 -33.28 2.34 18.16
N GLY A 386 -34.08 2.36 19.21
CA GLY A 386 -33.69 1.81 20.50
C GLY A 386 -34.82 1.84 21.53
N ARG A 387 -34.62 1.12 22.64
CA ARG A 387 -35.50 1.12 23.81
C ARG A 387 -34.68 1.14 25.09
N MET A 388 -35.26 1.69 26.14
CA MET A 388 -34.72 1.60 27.51
C MET A 388 -35.11 0.25 28.11
N VAL A 389 -34.13 -0.45 28.68
CA VAL A 389 -34.31 -1.75 29.36
C VAL A 389 -33.71 -1.65 30.76
N LEU A 390 -34.36 -2.27 31.75
CA LEU A 390 -33.80 -2.37 33.10
C LEU A 390 -32.61 -3.34 33.12
N LEU A 391 -31.45 -2.86 33.55
CA LEU A 391 -30.37 -3.74 33.99
C LEU A 391 -30.85 -4.40 35.29
N ASP A 392 -30.89 -5.73 35.32
CA ASP A 392 -31.30 -6.61 36.45
C ASP A 392 -32.72 -7.21 36.38
N SER A 393 -33.52 -6.95 35.33
CA SER A 393 -34.73 -7.76 35.09
C SER A 393 -34.43 -8.95 34.17
N LEU A 394 -34.89 -10.14 34.56
CA LEU A 394 -34.88 -11.35 33.72
C LEU A 394 -35.81 -11.21 32.50
N ASP A 395 -36.69 -10.22 32.53
CA ASP A 395 -37.68 -9.95 31.50
C ASP A 395 -37.35 -8.63 30.81
N ALA A 396 -36.89 -8.70 29.55
CA ALA A 396 -36.44 -7.56 28.77
C ALA A 396 -37.60 -6.64 28.32
N ASP A 397 -38.84 -7.08 28.50
CA ASP A 397 -40.06 -6.32 28.20
C ASP A 397 -40.69 -5.68 29.45
N LEU A 398 -40.04 -5.81 30.62
CA LEU A 398 -40.48 -5.16 31.84
C LEU A 398 -40.42 -3.62 31.67
N ALA A 399 -41.57 -2.97 31.83
CA ALA A 399 -41.67 -1.52 31.67
C ALA A 399 -40.77 -0.78 32.68
N VAL A 400 -39.98 0.16 32.18
CA VAL A 400 -39.15 1.03 33.02
C VAL A 400 -40.06 1.91 33.91
N PRO A 401 -39.83 1.95 35.23
CA PRO A 401 -40.60 2.80 36.13
C PRO A 401 -40.64 4.26 35.65
N PRO A 402 -41.80 4.95 35.70
CA PRO A 402 -41.92 6.31 35.19
C PRO A 402 -40.95 7.32 35.80
N ALA A 403 -40.64 7.18 37.10
CA ALA A 403 -39.67 8.03 37.78
C ALA A 403 -38.25 7.85 37.21
N LEU A 404 -37.80 6.60 37.04
CA LEU A 404 -36.51 6.27 36.44
C LEU A 404 -36.44 6.74 34.98
N ALA A 405 -37.48 6.52 34.19
CA ALA A 405 -37.54 6.99 32.81
C ALA A 405 -37.43 8.53 32.72
N THR A 406 -38.08 9.26 33.62
CA THR A 406 -38.02 10.72 33.67
C THR A 406 -36.61 11.22 34.01
N GLU A 407 -35.94 10.58 34.98
CA GLU A 407 -34.55 10.93 35.34
C GLU A 407 -33.58 10.67 34.18
N VAL A 408 -33.72 9.54 33.49
CA VAL A 408 -32.89 9.18 32.33
C VAL A 408 -33.10 10.17 31.18
N ILE A 409 -34.35 10.48 30.84
CA ILE A 409 -34.68 11.47 29.82
C ILE A 409 -34.14 12.85 30.20
N GLY A 410 -34.23 13.23 31.48
CA GLY A 410 -33.65 14.48 31.98
C GLY A 410 -32.12 14.53 31.84
N ALA A 411 -31.43 13.43 32.14
CA ALA A 411 -29.97 13.32 32.00
C ALA A 411 -29.53 13.39 30.54
N LEU A 412 -30.13 12.58 29.66
CA LEU A 412 -29.85 12.61 28.22
C LEU A 412 -30.23 13.96 27.59
N GLY A 413 -31.39 14.50 27.96
CA GLY A 413 -31.84 15.82 27.50
C GLY A 413 -30.91 16.96 27.92
N SER A 414 -30.29 16.87 29.11
CA SER A 414 -29.25 17.82 29.52
C SER A 414 -27.99 17.69 28.66
N GLY A 415 -27.60 16.45 28.33
CA GLY A 415 -26.51 16.15 27.40
C GLY A 415 -26.79 16.62 25.97
N TYR A 416 -28.03 16.53 25.51
CA TYR A 416 -28.49 17.06 24.22
C TYR A 416 -28.50 18.60 24.17
N LEU A 417 -28.87 19.27 25.27
CA LEU A 417 -28.86 20.74 25.34
C LEU A 417 -27.45 21.33 25.49
N ALA A 418 -26.53 20.59 26.10
CA ALA A 418 -25.12 20.95 26.23
C ALA A 418 -24.28 20.32 25.11
N ASN A 419 -24.81 20.32 23.88
CA ASN A 419 -24.27 19.61 22.73
C ASN A 419 -24.07 20.56 21.55
N ASP A 420 -22.93 20.45 20.87
CA ASP A 420 -22.64 21.16 19.62
C ASP A 420 -22.71 20.23 18.39
N GLY A 421 -22.98 18.93 18.60
CA GLY A 421 -23.16 17.92 17.56
C GLY A 421 -24.54 17.97 16.91
N ASP A 422 -24.64 17.36 15.74
CA ASP A 422 -25.88 17.23 14.99
C ASP A 422 -25.91 15.87 14.27
N LEU A 423 -27.10 15.39 13.93
CA LEU A 423 -27.30 14.10 13.29
C LEU A 423 -28.21 14.24 12.07
N HIS A 424 -27.63 14.09 10.87
CA HIS A 424 -28.35 14.31 9.60
C HIS A 424 -28.71 13.00 8.92
N TYR A 425 -29.94 12.87 8.44
CA TYR A 425 -30.33 11.76 7.58
C TYR A 425 -29.98 12.06 6.13
N ASN A 426 -29.09 11.27 5.54
CA ASN A 426 -28.72 11.41 4.14
C ASN A 426 -29.58 10.48 3.27
N GLU A 427 -30.55 11.04 2.54
CA GLU A 427 -31.48 10.29 1.68
C GLU A 427 -30.77 9.51 0.55
N SER A 428 -29.62 10.00 0.08
CA SER A 428 -28.88 9.36 -1.03
C SER A 428 -28.11 8.12 -0.58
N SER A 429 -27.58 8.11 0.65
CA SER A 429 -26.88 6.95 1.23
C SER A 429 -27.77 6.08 2.11
N GLY A 430 -28.97 6.54 2.45
CA GLY A 430 -29.90 5.86 3.37
C GLY A 430 -29.34 5.69 4.79
N ALA A 431 -28.42 6.56 5.20
CA ALA A 431 -27.66 6.44 6.45
C ALA A 431 -27.66 7.75 7.24
N TRP A 432 -27.64 7.62 8.57
CA TRP A 432 -27.47 8.75 9.48
C TRP A 432 -25.99 9.15 9.52
N GLN A 433 -25.73 10.42 9.28
CA GLN A 433 -24.40 11.00 9.24
C GLN A 433 -24.22 11.89 10.48
N PRO A 434 -23.29 11.53 11.38
CA PRO A 434 -22.94 12.38 12.52
C PRO A 434 -22.21 13.63 12.02
N VAL A 435 -22.44 14.76 12.66
CA VAL A 435 -21.72 16.02 12.45
C VAL A 435 -21.27 16.56 13.80
N GLY A 436 -19.97 16.53 14.11
CA GLY A 436 -19.45 16.91 15.42
C GLY A 436 -19.06 15.68 16.26
N ASP A 437 -18.53 15.92 17.48
CA ASP A 437 -17.86 14.87 18.27
C ASP A 437 -18.71 13.61 18.42
N PRO A 438 -18.16 12.39 18.20
CA PRO A 438 -18.93 11.16 18.35
C PRO A 438 -19.61 11.04 19.72
N THR A 439 -18.94 11.48 20.78
CA THR A 439 -19.46 11.44 22.15
C THR A 439 -20.64 12.40 22.32
N GLU A 440 -20.55 13.60 21.75
CA GLU A 440 -21.64 14.55 21.74
C GLU A 440 -22.80 14.02 20.87
N VAL A 441 -22.54 13.60 19.63
CA VAL A 441 -23.59 13.08 18.74
C VAL A 441 -24.29 11.85 19.33
N SER A 442 -23.60 11.01 20.11
CA SER A 442 -24.21 9.86 20.79
C SER A 442 -25.29 10.22 21.84
N LEU A 443 -25.36 11.48 22.28
CA LEU A 443 -26.37 11.99 23.22
C LEU A 443 -27.62 12.54 22.51
N ILE A 444 -27.60 12.62 21.17
CA ILE A 444 -28.70 13.02 20.29
C ILE A 444 -29.49 11.77 19.90
#